data_AF-A0A914D0U0-F1
#
_entry.id   AF-A0A914D0U0-F1
#
_cell.length_a   1.000
_cell.length_b   1.000
_cell.length_c   1.000
_cell.angle_alpha   90.00
_cell.angle_beta   90.00
_cell.angle_gamma   90.00
#
_symmetry.space_group_name_H-M   'P 1'
#
loop_
_entity.id
_entity.type
_entity.pdbx_description
1 polymer ?
#
loop_
_entity_poly.entity_id
_entity_poly.type
_entity_poly.pdbx_seq_one_letter_code
_entity_poly.pdbx_strand_id
1 'polypeptide(L)'
;MRNPNNMFLTTLAIFDTCLLLTAFSIYGMEYIIEYLEAINLYIVWLTYLRFAFALSHISQTGSVYTTVAVTVERFLAVCYPRVSKRFCTSRNTAYSIVGVIAFAVLFNSTKFFEVEIISEPDCSQTLDWQSFHLFPSDLAKHPAYTEIYSLWLTNVVMVFFPFLMLFTLNAIIAYTIRKSLKTIANRKHTEYDFS
;
A
#
# COMPACT_ATOMS: atom_id res chain seq x y z
N MET A 1 21.69 -10.27 -7.35
CA MET A 1 21.17 -8.97 -7.87
C MET A 1 20.80 -8.00 -6.74
N ARG A 2 21.73 -7.65 -5.83
CA ARG A 2 21.48 -6.78 -4.65
C ARG A 2 21.71 -5.29 -4.95
N ASN A 3 20.98 -4.75 -5.93
CA ASN A 3 20.94 -3.30 -6.21
C ASN A 3 19.75 -2.69 -5.42
N PRO A 4 19.92 -1.58 -4.68
CA PRO A 4 18.83 -0.90 -3.95
C PRO A 4 17.50 -0.80 -4.70
N ASN A 5 17.54 -0.39 -5.96
CA ASN A 5 16.36 -0.30 -6.82
C ASN A 5 15.63 -1.65 -6.96
N ASN A 6 16.37 -2.76 -7.09
CA ASN A 6 15.75 -4.07 -7.21
C ASN A 6 15.09 -4.49 -5.89
N MET A 7 15.64 -4.09 -4.74
CA MET A 7 15.04 -4.41 -3.44
C MET A 7 13.69 -3.75 -3.28
N PHE A 8 13.58 -2.46 -3.59
CA PHE A 8 12.29 -1.78 -3.53
C PHE A 8 11.28 -2.32 -4.54
N LEU A 9 11.70 -2.60 -5.78
CA LEU A 9 10.80 -3.17 -6.79
C LEU A 9 10.29 -4.55 -6.39
N THR A 10 11.15 -5.40 -5.80
CA THR A 10 10.73 -6.68 -5.24
C THR A 10 9.76 -6.51 -4.07
N THR A 11 10.04 -5.60 -3.13
CA THR A 11 9.13 -5.30 -2.02
C THR A 11 7.77 -4.80 -2.52
N LEU A 12 7.77 -3.90 -3.51
CA LEU A 12 6.54 -3.40 -4.13
C LEU A 12 5.74 -4.53 -4.78
N ALA A 13 6.39 -5.40 -5.55
CA ALA A 13 5.75 -6.55 -6.16
C ALA A 13 5.17 -7.52 -5.11
N ILE A 14 5.83 -7.71 -3.97
CA ILE A 14 5.30 -8.52 -2.86
C ILE A 14 4.02 -7.90 -2.30
N PHE A 15 4.02 -6.60 -2.03
CA PHE A 15 2.83 -5.91 -1.53
C PHE A 15 1.68 -5.94 -2.52
N ASP A 16 1.93 -5.66 -3.80
CA ASP A 16 0.88 -5.69 -4.83
C ASP A 16 0.32 -7.11 -5.03
N THR A 17 1.18 -8.13 -4.99
CA THR A 17 0.73 -9.54 -5.06
C THR A 17 -0.12 -9.91 -3.84
N CYS A 18 0.28 -9.48 -2.65
CA CYS A 18 -0.47 -9.73 -1.43
C CYS A 18 -1.83 -9.00 -1.44
N LEU A 19 -1.86 -7.76 -1.95
CA LEU A 19 -3.09 -7.00 -2.14
C LEU A 19 -4.05 -7.70 -3.12
N LEU A 20 -3.56 -8.17 -4.27
CA LEU A 20 -4.39 -8.90 -5.22
C LEU A 20 -4.93 -10.21 -4.64
N LEU A 21 -4.09 -10.96 -3.92
CA LEU A 21 -4.50 -12.21 -3.28
C LEU A 21 -5.61 -11.95 -2.24
N THR A 22 -5.38 -10.99 -1.35
CA THR A 22 -6.38 -10.62 -0.32
C THR A 22 -7.65 -10.04 -0.91
N ALA A 23 -7.56 -9.22 -1.97
CA ALA A 23 -8.73 -8.69 -2.67
C ALA A 23 -9.57 -9.80 -3.31
N PHE A 24 -8.93 -10.79 -3.93
CA PHE A 24 -9.62 -11.97 -4.44
C PHE A 24 -10.24 -12.80 -3.30
N SER A 25 -9.52 -13.01 -2.21
CA SER A 25 -10.02 -13.74 -1.04
C SER A 25 -11.22 -13.05 -0.36
N ILE A 26 -11.28 -11.72 -0.38
CA ILE A 26 -12.40 -10.95 0.19
C ILE A 26 -13.57 -11.00 -0.80
N TYR A 27 -13.42 -10.36 -1.97
CA TYR A 27 -14.53 -10.09 -2.88
C TYR A 27 -14.82 -11.25 -3.84
N GLY A 28 -13.78 -11.94 -4.31
CA GLY A 28 -13.95 -13.05 -5.25
C GLY A 28 -14.61 -14.26 -4.59
N MET A 29 -14.21 -14.57 -3.35
CA MET A 29 -14.81 -15.66 -2.58
C MET A 29 -16.25 -15.37 -2.18
N GLU A 30 -16.55 -14.14 -1.75
CA GLU A 30 -17.91 -13.69 -1.44
C GLU A 30 -18.87 -13.98 -2.60
N TYR A 31 -18.50 -13.57 -3.81
CA TYR A 31 -19.29 -13.82 -5.02
C TYR A 31 -19.47 -15.31 -5.35
N ILE A 32 -18.41 -16.12 -5.20
CA ILE A 32 -18.50 -17.57 -5.44
C ILE A 32 -19.42 -18.25 -4.43
N ILE A 33 -19.36 -17.83 -3.16
CA ILE A 33 -20.18 -18.38 -2.08
C ILE A 33 -21.64 -18.06 -2.32
N GLU A 34 -21.96 -16.82 -2.69
CA GLU A 34 -23.32 -16.39 -3.00
C GLU A 34 -23.88 -17.15 -4.21
N TYR A 35 -23.08 -17.32 -5.27
CA TYR A 35 -23.51 -18.05 -6.47
C TYR A 35 -23.74 -19.56 -6.24
N LEU A 36 -22.91 -20.20 -5.40
CA LEU A 36 -22.99 -21.63 -5.11
C LEU A 36 -23.90 -21.98 -3.93
N GLU A 37 -24.41 -20.99 -3.20
CA GLU A 37 -25.20 -21.14 -1.97
C GLU A 37 -24.53 -22.08 -0.93
N ALA A 38 -23.19 -22.05 -0.88
CA ALA A 38 -22.39 -23.04 -0.15
C ALA A 38 -22.06 -22.59 1.29
N ILE A 39 -22.95 -22.92 2.24
CA ILE A 39 -22.84 -22.49 3.66
C ILE A 39 -21.52 -22.91 4.34
N ASN A 40 -20.98 -24.09 4.02
CA ASN A 40 -19.70 -24.54 4.58
C ASN A 40 -18.53 -23.66 4.13
N LEU A 41 -18.54 -23.20 2.88
CA LEU A 41 -17.53 -22.25 2.39
C LEU A 41 -17.72 -20.88 3.05
N TYR A 42 -18.96 -20.46 3.30
CA TYR A 42 -19.25 -19.20 3.98
C TYR A 42 -18.66 -19.15 5.39
N ILE A 43 -18.87 -20.21 6.18
CA ILE A 43 -18.31 -20.31 7.54
C ILE A 43 -16.78 -20.23 7.49
N VAL A 44 -16.14 -20.98 6.58
CA VAL A 44 -14.69 -20.94 6.42
C VAL A 44 -14.22 -19.54 6.01
N TRP A 45 -14.91 -18.88 5.08
CA TRP A 45 -14.61 -17.51 4.65
C TRP A 45 -14.65 -16.52 5.79
N LEU A 46 -15.68 -16.57 6.64
CA LEU A 46 -15.79 -15.73 7.83
C LEU A 46 -14.59 -15.88 8.77
N THR A 47 -14.03 -17.08 8.93
CA THR A 47 -12.90 -17.30 9.86
C THR A 47 -11.63 -16.54 9.47
N TYR A 48 -11.33 -16.41 8.18
CA TYR A 48 -10.12 -15.74 7.72
C TYR A 48 -10.34 -14.32 7.20
N LEU A 49 -11.59 -13.90 6.98
CA LEU A 49 -11.91 -12.60 6.38
C LEU A 49 -11.29 -11.41 7.15
N ARG A 50 -11.35 -11.43 8.48
CA ARG A 50 -10.75 -10.38 9.33
C ARG A 50 -9.26 -10.21 9.06
N PHE A 51 -8.54 -11.33 8.92
CA PHE A 51 -7.11 -11.33 8.60
C PHE A 51 -6.85 -10.86 7.17
N ALA A 52 -7.66 -11.31 6.20
CA ALA A 52 -7.54 -10.89 4.81
C ALA A 52 -7.78 -9.37 4.67
N PHE A 53 -8.78 -8.83 5.37
CA PHE A 53 -9.11 -7.41 5.38
C PHE A 53 -7.95 -6.56 5.94
N ALA A 54 -7.45 -6.88 7.13
CA ALA A 54 -6.33 -6.16 7.71
C ALA A 54 -5.06 -6.29 6.85
N LEU A 55 -4.77 -7.49 6.32
CA LEU A 55 -3.61 -7.72 5.46
C LEU A 55 -3.71 -6.95 4.13
N SER A 56 -4.90 -6.81 3.56
CA SER A 56 -5.17 -5.99 2.38
C SER A 56 -4.77 -4.53 2.62
N HIS A 57 -5.22 -3.96 3.75
CA HIS A 57 -4.89 -2.58 4.13
C HIS A 57 -3.40 -2.38 4.43
N ILE A 58 -2.75 -3.32 5.12
CA ILE A 58 -1.30 -3.30 5.34
C ILE A 58 -0.56 -3.35 4.00
N SER A 59 -0.98 -4.23 3.09
CA SER A 59 -0.36 -4.38 1.78
C SER A 59 -0.50 -3.13 0.92
N GLN A 60 -1.69 -2.52 0.94
CA GLN A 60 -1.95 -1.25 0.25
C GLN A 60 -1.03 -0.15 0.77
N THR A 61 -0.94 0.00 2.09
CA THR A 61 -0.09 1.00 2.75
C THR A 61 1.39 0.74 2.44
N GLY A 62 1.82 -0.51 2.52
CA GLY A 62 3.17 -0.93 2.15
C GLY A 62 3.52 -0.57 0.71
N SER A 63 2.63 -0.81 -0.24
CA SER A 63 2.82 -0.48 -1.66
C SER A 63 2.97 1.04 -1.89
N VAL A 64 2.06 1.84 -1.31
CA VAL A 64 2.10 3.31 -1.41
C VAL A 64 3.40 3.87 -0.86
N TYR A 65 3.79 3.49 0.36
CA TYR A 65 4.97 4.04 1.00
C TYR A 65 6.28 3.48 0.44
N THR A 66 6.28 2.26 -0.11
CA THR A 66 7.41 1.76 -0.91
C THR A 66 7.61 2.59 -2.17
N THR A 67 6.52 2.95 -2.85
CA THR A 67 6.56 3.83 -4.04
C THR A 67 7.12 5.21 -3.69
N VAL A 68 6.66 5.81 -2.58
CA VAL A 68 7.21 7.07 -2.07
C VAL A 68 8.71 6.94 -1.79
N ALA A 69 9.14 5.88 -1.09
CA ALA A 69 10.55 5.64 -0.78
C ALA A 69 11.42 5.50 -2.03
N VAL A 70 10.94 4.79 -3.06
CA VAL A 70 11.61 4.70 -4.38
C VAL A 70 11.76 6.08 -5.02
N THR A 71 10.70 6.88 -5.01
CA THR A 71 10.74 8.22 -5.61
C THR A 71 11.70 9.14 -4.86
N VAL A 72 11.78 9.05 -3.53
CA VAL A 72 12.78 9.77 -2.74
C VAL A 72 14.19 9.32 -3.10
N GLU A 73 14.44 8.01 -3.22
CA GLU A 73 15.76 7.51 -3.60
C GLU A 73 16.18 8.02 -4.98
N ARG A 74 15.26 8.00 -5.95
CA ARG A 74 15.46 8.54 -7.30
C ARG A 74 15.71 10.05 -7.29
N PHE A 75 14.96 10.79 -6.48
CA PHE A 75 15.14 12.22 -6.30
C PHE A 75 16.55 12.53 -5.77
N LEU A 76 17.00 11.82 -4.74
CA LEU A 76 18.36 11.97 -4.23
C LEU A 76 19.41 11.62 -5.28
N ALA A 77 19.21 10.55 -6.06
CA ALA A 77 20.15 10.15 -7.11
C ALA A 77 20.30 11.21 -8.21
N VAL A 78 19.20 11.88 -8.58
CA VAL A 78 19.17 12.87 -9.67
C VAL A 78 19.61 14.25 -9.18
N CYS A 79 19.02 14.75 -8.10
CA CYS A 79 19.23 16.13 -7.63
C CYS A 79 20.45 16.25 -6.70
N TYR A 80 20.80 15.18 -5.96
CA TYR A 80 21.89 15.18 -4.99
C TYR A 80 22.80 13.95 -5.09
N PRO A 81 23.50 13.72 -6.22
CA PRO A 81 24.24 12.49 -6.47
C PRO A 81 25.28 12.12 -5.39
N ARG A 82 25.91 13.13 -4.77
CA ARG A 82 26.88 12.94 -3.68
C ARG A 82 26.21 12.37 -2.41
N VAL A 83 25.03 12.88 -2.07
CA VAL A 83 24.24 12.42 -0.92
C VAL A 83 23.71 11.02 -1.20
N SER A 84 23.19 10.78 -2.41
CA SER A 84 22.70 9.46 -2.81
C SER A 84 23.75 8.36 -2.66
N LYS A 85 25.00 8.58 -3.05
CA LYS A 85 26.08 7.59 -2.86
C LYS A 85 26.30 7.19 -1.39
N ARG A 86 26.03 8.09 -0.44
CA ARG A 86 26.17 7.81 1.00
C ARG A 86 24.92 7.16 1.60
N PHE A 87 23.73 7.62 1.20
CA PHE A 87 22.48 7.24 1.84
C PHE A 87 21.73 6.11 1.11
N CYS A 88 21.80 6.02 -0.22
CA CYS A 88 21.11 5.03 -1.04
C CYS A 88 21.95 3.73 -1.17
N THR A 89 22.36 3.18 -0.03
CA THR A 89 23.10 1.89 0.02
C THR A 89 22.13 0.75 0.31
N SER A 90 22.44 -0.48 -0.14
CA SER A 90 21.54 -1.63 0.05
C SER A 90 21.14 -1.87 1.51
N ARG A 91 22.03 -1.54 2.46
CA ARG A 91 21.74 -1.62 3.90
C ARG A 91 20.71 -0.59 4.34
N ASN A 92 20.87 0.66 3.92
CA ASN A 92 19.93 1.73 4.27
C ASN A 92 18.58 1.55 3.59
N THR A 93 18.57 1.07 2.35
CA THR A 93 17.35 0.68 1.63
C THR A 93 16.62 -0.43 2.38
N ALA A 94 17.34 -1.44 2.90
CA ALA A 94 16.73 -2.47 3.74
C ALA A 94 16.08 -1.88 5.02
N TYR A 95 16.76 -0.97 5.71
CA TYR A 95 16.17 -0.28 6.87
C TYR A 95 14.95 0.56 6.50
N SER A 96 14.98 1.23 5.34
CA SER A 96 13.82 1.98 4.83
C SER A 96 12.63 1.04 4.59
N ILE A 97 12.85 -0.11 3.95
CA ILE A 97 11.81 -1.14 3.73
C ILE A 97 11.26 -1.66 5.06
N VAL A 98 12.11 -1.96 6.04
CA VAL A 98 11.66 -2.38 7.38
C VAL A 98 10.83 -1.28 8.04
N GLY A 99 11.23 -0.02 7.92
CA GLY A 99 10.45 1.13 8.39
C GLY A 99 9.08 1.23 7.74
N VAL A 100 9.00 1.04 6.42
CA VAL A 100 7.73 1.01 5.67
C VAL A 100 6.84 -0.13 6.14
N ILE A 101 7.37 -1.34 6.31
CA ILE A 101 6.62 -2.49 6.83
C ILE A 101 6.09 -2.21 8.23
N ALA A 102 6.94 -1.73 9.13
CA ALA A 102 6.55 -1.41 10.50
C ALA A 102 5.47 -0.34 10.54
N PHE A 103 5.61 0.74 9.75
CA PHE A 103 4.60 1.77 9.63
C PHE A 103 3.29 1.23 9.09
N ALA A 104 3.32 0.42 8.03
CA ALA A 104 2.12 -0.16 7.44
C ALA A 104 1.35 -1.06 8.42
N VAL A 105 2.07 -1.88 9.20
CA VAL A 105 1.46 -2.73 10.23
C VAL A 105 0.89 -1.91 11.37
N LEU A 106 1.64 -0.95 11.91
CA LEU A 106 1.20 -0.12 13.03
C LEU A 106 -0.02 0.74 12.65
N PHE A 107 0.05 1.40 11.49
CA PHE A 107 -1.03 2.27 10.99
C PHE A 107 -2.31 1.49 10.68
N ASN A 108 -2.23 0.22 10.32
CA ASN A 108 -3.43 -0.59 10.02
C ASN A 108 -3.76 -1.60 11.11
N SER A 109 -3.09 -1.55 12.27
CA SER A 109 -3.31 -2.49 13.37
C SER A 109 -4.75 -2.47 13.89
N THR A 110 -5.41 -1.31 13.85
CA THR A 110 -6.81 -1.17 14.27
C THR A 110 -7.78 -1.92 13.34
N LYS A 111 -7.41 -2.17 12.08
CA LYS A 111 -8.25 -2.86 11.08
C LYS A 111 -8.58 -4.30 11.48
N PHE A 112 -7.72 -4.95 12.26
CA PHE A 112 -8.00 -6.27 12.82
C PHE A 112 -9.21 -6.29 13.76
N PHE A 113 -9.57 -5.14 14.33
CA PHE A 113 -10.64 -4.99 15.31
C PHE A 113 -11.87 -4.27 14.77
N GLU A 114 -11.92 -3.94 13.46
CA GLU A 114 -13.07 -3.23 12.86
C GLU A 114 -14.24 -4.15 12.49
N VAL A 115 -13.99 -5.45 12.34
CA VAL A 115 -14.95 -6.41 11.80
C VAL A 115 -15.33 -7.45 12.85
N GLU A 116 -16.60 -7.51 13.20
CA GLU A 116 -17.18 -8.53 14.07
C GLU A 116 -18.10 -9.47 13.30
N ILE A 117 -18.17 -10.72 13.76
CA ILE A 117 -19.01 -11.78 13.18
C ILE A 117 -20.05 -12.01 14.24
N ILE A 118 -21.29 -11.66 13.94
CA ILE A 118 -22.41 -11.85 14.86
C ILE A 118 -23.28 -12.94 14.24
N SER A 119 -23.57 -13.97 15.04
CA SER A 119 -24.59 -14.96 14.74
C SER A 119 -25.91 -14.47 15.30
N GLU A 120 -26.92 -14.23 14.47
CA GLU A 120 -28.27 -13.92 14.94
C GLU A 120 -28.99 -15.22 15.33
N PRO A 121 -29.30 -15.44 16.62
CA PRO A 121 -29.88 -16.70 17.08
C PRO A 121 -31.39 -16.84 16.79
N ASP A 122 -32.08 -15.77 16.37
CA ASP A 122 -33.55 -15.73 16.28
C ASP A 122 -34.13 -15.98 14.87
N CYS A 123 -33.30 -16.18 13.84
CA CYS A 123 -33.78 -16.49 12.49
C CYS A 123 -33.71 -17.99 12.17
N SER A 124 -34.75 -18.71 12.61
CA SER A 124 -35.13 -20.09 12.24
C SER A 124 -34.30 -21.25 12.82
N GLN A 125 -34.97 -22.38 13.08
CA GLN A 125 -34.40 -23.62 13.63
C GLN A 125 -33.52 -24.40 12.64
N THR A 126 -33.13 -23.76 11.54
CA THR A 126 -32.37 -24.30 10.42
C THR A 126 -31.16 -23.41 10.18
N LEU A 127 -29.97 -23.98 10.08
CA LEU A 127 -28.75 -23.26 9.69
C LEU A 127 -28.96 -22.67 8.29
N ASP A 128 -29.43 -21.44 8.21
CA ASP A 128 -29.67 -20.74 6.95
C ASP A 128 -28.59 -19.68 6.70
N TRP A 129 -28.36 -19.29 5.46
CA TRP A 129 -27.24 -18.40 5.07
C TRP A 129 -27.33 -17.02 5.75
N GLN A 130 -28.54 -16.62 6.17
CA GLN A 130 -28.83 -15.39 6.92
C GLN A 130 -28.44 -15.44 8.41
N SER A 131 -27.92 -16.56 8.92
CA SER A 131 -27.61 -16.68 10.36
C SER A 131 -26.35 -15.90 10.77
N PHE A 132 -25.44 -15.63 9.84
CA PHE A 132 -24.17 -14.97 10.13
C PHE A 132 -24.04 -13.71 9.28
N HIS A 133 -23.80 -12.58 9.94
CA HIS A 133 -23.59 -11.31 9.27
C HIS A 133 -22.32 -10.63 9.79
N LEU A 134 -21.64 -9.94 8.89
CA LEU A 134 -20.51 -9.08 9.21
C LEU A 134 -21.04 -7.75 9.72
N PHE A 135 -20.76 -7.46 10.98
CA PHE A 135 -21.12 -6.20 11.59
C PHE A 135 -19.87 -5.37 11.88
N PRO A 136 -19.95 -4.03 11.73
CA PRO A 136 -18.92 -3.16 12.26
C PRO A 136 -18.84 -3.37 13.77
N SER A 137 -17.61 -3.51 14.28
CA SER A 137 -17.36 -3.61 15.71
C SER A 137 -17.76 -2.33 16.45
N ASP A 138 -17.80 -2.40 17.78
CA ASP A 138 -18.05 -1.22 18.62
C ASP A 138 -17.02 -0.10 18.39
N LEU A 139 -15.78 -0.47 18.05
CA LEU A 139 -14.74 0.48 17.64
C LEU A 139 -15.13 1.18 16.33
N ALA A 140 -15.56 0.42 15.33
CA ALA A 140 -15.92 0.94 14.01
C ALA A 140 -17.21 1.80 14.04
N LYS A 141 -18.11 1.55 15.00
CA LYS A 141 -19.32 2.34 15.24
C LYS A 141 -19.07 3.65 15.99
N HIS A 142 -17.93 3.78 16.68
CA HIS A 142 -17.65 4.96 17.49
C HIS A 142 -17.47 6.19 16.58
N PRO A 143 -18.28 7.26 16.71
CA PRO A 143 -18.31 8.35 15.73
C PRO A 143 -16.97 9.10 15.61
N ALA A 144 -16.24 9.24 16.72
CA ALA A 144 -14.91 9.84 16.68
C ALA A 144 -13.89 8.97 15.93
N TYR A 145 -14.03 7.64 15.97
CA TYR A 145 -13.16 6.73 15.22
C TYR A 145 -13.46 6.83 13.73
N THR A 146 -14.74 6.76 13.35
CA THR A 146 -15.18 6.81 11.96
C THR A 146 -14.76 8.12 11.29
N GLU A 147 -15.06 9.27 11.90
CA GLU A 147 -14.75 10.57 11.32
C GLU A 147 -13.26 10.87 11.35
N ILE A 148 -12.62 10.81 12.52
CA ILE A 148 -11.24 11.29 12.67
C ILE A 148 -10.26 10.29 12.06
N TYR A 149 -10.39 9.01 12.41
CA TYR A 149 -9.40 8.00 12.03
C TYR A 149 -9.68 7.41 10.64
N SER A 150 -10.88 6.85 10.45
CA SER A 150 -11.21 6.15 9.21
C SER A 150 -11.38 7.10 8.03
N LEU A 151 -11.93 8.30 8.23
CA LEU A 151 -12.14 9.26 7.15
C LEU A 151 -10.97 10.24 7.03
N TRP A 152 -10.71 11.09 8.01
CA TRP A 152 -9.72 12.16 7.85
C TRP A 152 -8.28 11.65 7.86
N LEU A 153 -7.88 10.92 8.89
CA LEU A 153 -6.49 10.48 9.05
C LEU A 153 -6.07 9.55 7.91
N THR A 154 -6.91 8.57 7.58
CA THR A 154 -6.64 7.63 6.50
C THR A 154 -6.53 8.34 5.15
N ASN A 155 -7.43 9.26 4.80
CA ASN A 155 -7.32 10.01 3.54
C ASN A 155 -6.07 10.89 3.48
N VAL A 156 -5.73 11.58 4.57
CA VAL A 156 -4.52 12.41 4.61
C VAL A 156 -3.26 11.57 4.43
N VAL A 157 -3.15 10.48 5.17
CA VAL A 157 -1.95 9.62 5.21
C VAL A 157 -1.82 8.77 3.94
N MET A 158 -2.92 8.22 3.42
CA MET A 158 -2.88 7.28 2.30
C MET A 158 -3.08 7.94 0.93
N VAL A 159 -3.76 9.09 0.87
CA VAL A 159 -4.12 9.71 -0.42
C VAL A 159 -3.39 11.04 -0.58
N PHE A 160 -3.70 12.03 0.26
CA PHE A 160 -3.24 13.40 0.02
C PHE A 160 -1.72 13.54 0.15
N PHE A 161 -1.14 13.03 1.25
CA PHE A 161 0.30 13.14 1.48
C PHE A 161 1.13 12.40 0.42
N PRO A 162 0.89 11.11 0.13
CA PRO A 162 1.66 10.38 -0.87
C PRO A 162 1.49 10.98 -2.27
N PHE A 163 0.27 11.37 -2.64
CA PHE A 163 0.01 11.98 -3.95
C PHE A 163 0.80 13.27 -4.14
N LEU A 164 0.72 14.20 -3.19
CA LEU A 164 1.45 15.47 -3.27
C LEU A 164 2.96 15.26 -3.29
N MET A 165 3.46 14.33 -2.47
CA MET A 165 4.88 14.00 -2.43
C MET A 165 5.36 13.38 -3.75
N LEU A 166 4.64 12.41 -4.30
CA LEU A 166 4.96 11.80 -5.59
C LEU A 166 4.89 12.83 -6.72
N PHE A 167 3.85 13.65 -6.76
CA PHE A 167 3.68 14.68 -7.78
C PHE A 167 4.85 15.67 -7.78
N THR A 168 5.15 16.24 -6.61
CA THR A 168 6.22 17.25 -6.47
C THR A 168 7.59 16.66 -6.77
N LEU A 169 7.94 15.51 -6.19
CA LEU A 169 9.25 14.89 -6.41
C LEU A 169 9.44 14.45 -7.87
N ASN A 170 8.43 13.80 -8.48
CA ASN A 170 8.53 13.39 -9.88
C ASN A 170 8.61 14.61 -10.83
N ALA A 171 7.91 15.71 -10.53
CA ALA A 171 8.03 16.95 -11.30
C ALA A 171 9.46 17.53 -11.24
N ILE A 172 10.07 17.57 -10.05
CA ILE A 172 11.45 18.05 -9.89
C ILE A 172 12.46 17.14 -10.59
N ILE A 173 12.29 15.81 -10.48
CA ILE A 173 13.12 14.82 -11.18
C ILE A 173 13.04 15.06 -12.69
N ALA A 174 11.83 15.16 -13.24
CA ALA A 174 11.61 15.35 -14.67
C ALA A 174 12.24 16.67 -15.17
N TYR A 175 12.05 17.76 -14.42
CA TYR A 175 12.66 19.05 -14.74
C TYR A 175 14.20 18.98 -14.75
N THR A 176 14.78 18.37 -13.71
CA THR A 176 16.24 18.28 -13.55
C THR A 176 16.88 17.43 -14.64
N ILE A 177 16.28 16.29 -14.99
CA ILE A 177 16.76 15.43 -16.09
C ILE A 177 16.74 16.20 -17.41
N ARG A 178 15.62 16.88 -17.73
CA ARG A 178 15.51 17.67 -18.96
C ARG A 178 16.57 18.77 -19.04
N LYS A 179 16.83 19.46 -17.92
CA LYS A 179 17.88 20.48 -17.84
C LYS A 179 19.27 19.89 -18.12
N SER A 180 19.61 18.78 -17.46
CA SER A 180 20.90 18.11 -17.65
C SER A 180 21.10 17.61 -19.09
N LEU A 181 20.07 17.05 -19.71
CA LEU A 181 20.13 16.61 -21.12
C LEU A 181 20.38 17.76 -22.08
N LYS A 182 19.72 18.91 -21.88
CA LYS A 182 19.96 20.13 -22.68
C LYS A 182 21.40 20.62 -22.53
N THR A 183 21.95 20.62 -21.31
CA THR A 183 23.35 21.01 -21.09
C THR A 183 24.33 20.08 -21.81
N ILE A 184 24.07 18.77 -21.80
CA ILE A 184 24.91 17.79 -22.52
C ILE A 184 24.82 17.99 -24.04
N ALA A 185 23.62 18.22 -24.57
CA ALA A 185 23.43 18.50 -26.00
C ALA A 185 24.19 19.76 -26.44
N ASN A 186 24.10 20.84 -25.67
CA ASN A 186 24.81 22.09 -25.96
C ASN A 186 26.33 21.90 -25.97
N ARG A 187 26.89 21.13 -25.02
CA ARG A 187 28.34 20.82 -24.99
C ARG A 187 28.80 20.08 -26.25
N LYS A 188 28.02 19.10 -26.70
CA LYS A 188 28.33 18.36 -27.94
C LYS A 188 28.32 19.30 -29.15
N HIS A 189 27.33 20.18 -29.28
CA HIS A 189 27.29 21.16 -30.36
C HIS A 189 28.53 22.06 -30.36
N THR A 190 28.95 22.56 -29.18
CA THR A 190 30.17 23.36 -29.08
C THR A 190 31.42 22.59 -29.50
N GLU A 191 31.57 21.30 -29.15
CA GLU A 191 32.73 20.50 -29.58
C GLU A 191 32.81 20.27 -31.10
N TYR A 192 31.67 20.18 -31.80
CA TYR A 192 31.64 20.06 -33.27
C TYR A 192 31.97 21.37 -34.00
N ASP A 193 31.66 22.54 -33.43
CA ASP A 193 31.97 23.84 -34.06
C ASP A 193 33.48 24.20 -34.02
N PHE A 194 34.29 23.48 -33.22
CA PHE A 194 35.73 23.68 -33.08
C PHE A 194 36.60 22.61 -33.78
N SER A 195 36.00 21.66 -34.51
CA SER A 195 36.70 20.61 -35.28
C SER A 195 36.63 20.89 -36.78
#